data_AF-A0A5R9FXR6-F1
#
_entry.id   AF-A0A5R9FXR6-F1
#
_cell.length_a   1.000
_cell.length_b   1.000
_cell.length_c   1.000
_cell.angle_alpha   90.00
_cell.angle_beta   90.00
_cell.angle_gamma   90.00
#
_symmetry.space_group_name_H-M   'P 1'
#
loop_
_entity.id
_entity.type
_entity.pdbx_description
1 polymer ?
#
loop_
_entity_poly.entity_id
_entity_poly.type
_entity_poly.pdbx_seq_one_letter_code
_entity_poly.pdbx_strand_id
1 'polypeptide(L)' 'MKVPKNVWDGLEAVRVSGKTNMLIVSDVIRCAQMLGYPETAQWIQDHRSEYWEGVFQGFVAST' A
#
# COMPACT_ATOMS: atom_id res chain seq x y z
N MET A 1 -6.66 6.96 6.78
CA MET A 1 -5.48 7.59 6.15
C MET A 1 -5.74 8.02 4.70
N LYS A 2 -5.60 9.32 4.40
CA LYS A 2 -5.69 9.85 3.02
C LYS A 2 -4.35 9.68 2.29
N VAL A 3 -4.33 9.08 1.11
CA VAL A 3 -3.09 8.82 0.35
C VAL A 3 -3.23 9.25 -1.11
N PRO A 4 -2.15 9.58 -1.81
CA PRO A 4 -2.17 9.84 -3.25
C PRO A 4 -2.90 8.74 -4.04
N LYS A 5 -3.61 9.10 -5.10
CA LYS A 5 -4.39 8.13 -5.90
C LYS A 5 -3.54 6.97 -6.42
N ASN A 6 -2.34 7.24 -6.93
CA ASN A 6 -1.42 6.20 -7.41
C ASN A 6 -0.99 5.23 -6.29
N VAL A 7 -0.77 5.75 -5.07
CA VAL A 7 -0.48 4.92 -3.90
C VAL A 7 -1.68 4.04 -3.56
N TRP A 8 -2.89 4.61 -3.54
CA TRP A 8 -4.12 3.89 -3.28
C TRP A 8 -4.36 2.77 -4.30
N ASP A 9 -4.19 3.05 -5.60
CA ASP A 9 -4.38 2.07 -6.67
C ASP A 9 -3.45 0.86 -6.48
N GLY A 10 -2.19 1.09 -6.08
CA GLY A 10 -1.25 -0.01 -5.80
C GLY A 10 -1.55 -0.77 -4.50
N LEU A 11 -2.01 -0.08 -3.45
CA LEU A 11 -2.44 -0.74 -2.21
C LEU A 11 -3.64 -1.65 -2.47
N GLU A 12 -4.59 -1.18 -3.28
CA GLU A 12 -5.77 -1.95 -3.65
C GLU A 12 -5.42 -3.12 -4.57
N ALA A 13 -4.49 -2.92 -5.52
CA ALA A 13 -3.98 -4.00 -6.36
C ALA A 13 -3.32 -5.11 -5.52
N VAL A 14 -2.50 -4.76 -4.52
CA VAL A 14 -1.91 -5.75 -3.60
C VAL A 14 -3.00 -6.47 -2.81
N ARG A 15 -3.97 -5.74 -2.24
CA ARG A 15 -5.07 -6.32 -1.47
C ARG A 15 -5.89 -7.32 -2.30
N VAL A 16 -6.33 -6.91 -3.49
CA VAL A 16 -7.14 -7.74 -4.39
C VAL A 16 -6.36 -8.93 -4.93
N SER A 17 -5.02 -8.84 -5.03
CA SER A 17 -4.20 -9.97 -5.49
C SER A 17 -4.24 -11.19 -4.57
N GLY A 18 -4.54 -11.01 -3.28
CA GLY A 18 -4.53 -12.07 -2.27
C GLY A 18 -3.15 -12.71 -2.01
N LYS A 19 -2.06 -12.17 -2.55
CA LYS A 19 -0.71 -12.77 -2.49
C LYS A 19 0.00 -12.58 -1.15
N THR A 20 -0.43 -11.62 -0.34
CA THR A 20 0.16 -11.31 0.96
C THR A 20 -0.89 -10.78 1.92
N ASN A 21 -0.61 -10.91 3.22
CA ASN A 21 -1.34 -10.23 4.26
C ASN A 21 -0.83 -8.78 4.38
N MET A 22 -1.73 -7.80 4.48
CA MET A 22 -1.37 -6.37 4.62
C MET A 22 -0.58 -6.05 5.91
N LEU A 23 -0.54 -6.96 6.89
CA LEU A 23 0.28 -6.85 8.09
C LEU A 23 1.76 -7.22 7.83
N ILE A 24 2.06 -7.96 6.76
CA ILE A 24 3.43 -8.37 6.40
C ILE A 24 4.00 -7.34 5.44
N VAL A 25 4.45 -6.21 6.00
CA VAL A 25 4.76 -5.02 5.18
C VAL A 25 5.91 -5.25 4.18
N SER A 26 6.91 -6.06 4.51
CA SER A 26 7.98 -6.42 3.58
C SER A 26 7.44 -7.13 2.33
N ASP A 27 6.43 -8.00 2.50
CA ASP A 27 5.79 -8.69 1.39
C ASP A 27 4.83 -7.78 0.62
N VAL A 28 4.19 -6.81 1.28
CA VAL A 28 3.39 -5.79 0.61
C VAL A 28 4.25 -4.92 -0.29
N ILE A 29 5.41 -4.46 0.18
CA ILE A 29 6.39 -3.69 -0.61
C ILE A 29 6.83 -4.50 -1.83
N ARG A 30 7.23 -5.77 -1.63
CA ARG A 30 7.65 -6.66 -2.72
C ARG A 30 6.52 -6.92 -3.71
N CYS A 31 5.30 -7.14 -3.21
CA CYS A 31 4.13 -7.39 -4.05
C CYS A 31 3.77 -6.16 -4.89
N ALA A 32 3.81 -4.97 -4.30
CA ALA A 32 3.58 -3.72 -5.02
C ALA A 32 4.60 -3.53 -6.17
N GLN A 33 5.89 -3.80 -5.92
CA GLN A 33 6.91 -3.78 -6.98
C GLN A 33 6.62 -4.79 -8.09
N MET A 34 6.27 -6.03 -7.74
CA MET A 34 5.95 -7.08 -8.71
C MET A 34 4.71 -6.77 -9.57
N LEU A 35 3.75 -6.04 -9.01
CA LEU A 35 2.52 -5.65 -9.69
C LEU A 35 2.65 -4.35 -10.51
N GLY A 36 3.84 -3.74 -10.55
CA GLY A 36 4.08 -2.51 -11.32
C GLY A 36 3.67 -1.23 -10.59
N TYR A 37 3.64 -1.24 -9.25
CA TYR A 37 3.37 -0.07 -8.41
C TYR A 37 4.59 0.30 -7.54
N PRO A 38 5.74 0.68 -8.15
CA PRO A 38 6.94 1.04 -7.40
C PRO A 38 6.75 2.28 -6.53
N GLU A 39 5.88 3.22 -6.93
CA GLU A 39 5.56 4.42 -6.13
C GLU A 39 4.83 4.05 -4.84
N THR A 40 3.92 3.06 -4.88
CA THR A 40 3.28 2.52 -3.67
C THR A 40 4.32 1.86 -2.77
N ALA A 41 5.22 1.05 -3.34
CA ALA A 41 6.28 0.39 -2.59
C ALA A 41 7.22 1.40 -1.90
N GLN A 42 7.56 2.49 -2.59
CA GLN A 42 8.36 3.58 -2.04
C GLN A 42 7.59 4.33 -0.95
N TRP A 43 6.33 4.67 -1.19
CA TRP A 43 5.50 5.36 -0.21
C TRP A 43 5.40 4.60 1.11
N ILE A 44 5.21 3.28 1.08
CA ILE A 44 5.14 2.44 2.29
C ILE A 44 6.46 2.47 3.09
N GLN A 45 7.60 2.55 2.40
CA GLN A 45 8.91 2.65 3.06
C GLN A 45 9.07 4.00 3.75
N ASP A 46 8.69 5.08 3.08
CA ASP A 46 8.85 6.45 3.57
C ASP A 46 7.81 6.83 4.63
N HIS A 47 6.63 6.21 4.61
CA HIS A 47 5.47 6.58 5.41
C HIS A 47 4.94 5.43 6.27
N ARG A 48 5.86 4.74 6.97
CA ARG A 48 5.54 3.49 7.68
C ARG A 48 4.43 3.62 8.72
N SER A 49 4.38 4.71 9.46
CA SER A 49 3.34 4.96 10.46
C SER A 49 1.96 5.18 9.83
N GLU A 50 1.90 5.96 8.74
CA GLU A 50 0.67 6.24 8.00
C GLU A 50 0.13 4.99 7.29
N TYR A 51 1.04 4.14 6.80
CA TYR A 51 0.67 2.82 6.30
C TYR A 51 -0.04 2.00 7.37
N TRP A 52 0.50 1.93 8.59
CA TRP A 52 -0.15 1.22 9.69
C TRP A 52 -1.49 1.83 10.08
N GLU A 53 -1.58 3.16 10.15
CA GLU A 53 -2.85 3.85 10.37
C GLU A 53 -3.88 3.45 9.30
N GLY A 54 -3.50 3.46 8.02
CA GLY A 54 -4.39 3.06 6.93
C GLY A 54 -4.76 1.57 6.95
N VAL A 55 -3.88 0.69 7.42
CA VAL A 55 -4.20 -0.74 7.61
C VAL A 55 -5.27 -0.92 8.70
N PHE A 56 -5.18 -0.18 9.81
CA PHE A 56 -6.13 -0.33 10.93
C PHE A 56 -7.39 0.52 10.79
N GLN A 57 -7.32 1.68 10.14
CA GLN A 57 -8.40 2.68 10.07
C GLN A 57 -8.95 2.87 8.64
N GLY A 58 -8.35 2.25 7.64
CA GLY A 58 -8.74 2.36 6.24
C GLY A 58 -7.95 3.41 5.45
N PHE A 59 -7.78 3.14 4.15
CA PHE A 59 -7.17 4.07 3.19
C PHE A 59 -8.23 4.77 2.35
N VAL A 60 -8.03 6.05 2.09
CA VAL A 60 -8.89 6.86 1.20
C VAL A 60 -8.00 7.54 0.16
N ALA A 61 -8.35 7.42 -1.11
CA ALA A 61 -7.64 8.13 -2.17
C ALA A 61 -7.83 9.65 -2.04
N SER A 62 -6.75 10.41 -2.19
CA SER A 62 -6.85 11.84 -2.44
C SER A 62 -7.34 12.07 -3.86
N THR A 63 -8.20 13.07 -4.01
CA THR A 63 -8.55 13.67 -5.30
C THR A 63 -7.32 14.18 -6.04
#